data_AF-A0A0W0TIU4-F1
#
_entry.id   AF-A0A0W0TIU4-F1
#
_cell.length_a   1.000
_cell.length_b   1.000
_cell.length_c   1.000
_cell.angle_alpha   90.00
_cell.angle_beta   90.00
_cell.angle_gamma   90.00
#
_symmetry.space_group_name_H-M   'P 1'
#
loop_
_entity.id
_entity.type
_entity.pdbx_description
1 polymer ?
#
loop_
_entity_poly.entity_id
_entity_poly.type
_entity_poly.pdbx_seq_one_letter_code
_entity_poly.pdbx_strand_id
1 'polypeptide(L)'
;MRKLWVLVCAASIALTACSTRDEQYYRLNPQALQQAIKECPNKQPVQVSCQQLAAINSSVYELVYQIQINPQEFGKQILSIQQDLAKQRIVLKKNPNQPELRKMIEENEQRLAERLAIVRWLESPES
;
A
#
# COMPACT_ATOMS: atom_id res chain seq x y z
N MET A 1 19.38 -24.34 -40.35
CA MET A 1 18.83 -23.01 -40.02
C MET A 1 17.38 -23.08 -39.51
N ARG A 2 17.12 -23.85 -38.44
CA ARG A 2 15.74 -24.05 -37.91
C ARG A 2 15.69 -24.14 -36.37
N LYS A 3 16.76 -23.70 -35.71
CA LYS A 3 16.90 -23.72 -34.24
C LYS A 3 17.12 -22.33 -33.63
N LEU A 4 17.31 -21.29 -34.45
CA LEU A 4 17.49 -19.92 -33.95
C LEU A 4 16.18 -19.14 -33.75
N TRP A 5 15.08 -19.58 -34.36
CA TRP A 5 13.81 -18.84 -34.32
C TRP A 5 12.99 -19.08 -33.03
N VAL A 6 13.30 -20.12 -32.27
CA VAL A 6 12.55 -20.45 -31.04
C VAL A 6 13.01 -19.62 -29.84
N LEU A 7 14.22 -19.05 -29.89
CA LEU A 7 14.82 -18.30 -28.78
C LEU A 7 14.42 -16.81 -28.73
N VAL A 8 13.77 -16.27 -29.77
CA VAL A 8 13.46 -14.83 -29.86
C VAL A 8 12.05 -14.50 -29.35
N CYS A 9 11.11 -15.45 -29.33
CA CYS A 9 9.72 -15.17 -28.93
C CYS A 9 9.45 -15.24 -27.42
N ALA A 10 10.40 -15.69 -26.59
CA ALA A 10 10.19 -15.83 -25.15
C ALA A 10 10.44 -14.55 -24.33
N ALA A 11 10.93 -13.47 -24.95
CA ALA A 11 11.36 -12.26 -24.25
C ALA A 11 10.32 -11.12 -24.19
N SER A 12 9.09 -11.32 -24.67
CA SER A 12 8.13 -10.22 -24.89
C SER A 12 6.77 -10.44 -24.22
N ILE A 13 6.76 -10.98 -23.00
CA ILE A 13 5.60 -10.85 -22.12
C ILE A 13 6.05 -10.06 -20.89
N ALA A 14 6.41 -8.80 -21.13
CA ALA A 14 6.37 -7.79 -20.10
C ALA A 14 4.89 -7.62 -19.74
N LEU A 15 4.45 -8.32 -18.70
CA LEU A 15 3.17 -8.08 -18.05
C LEU A 15 3.20 -6.64 -17.53
N THR A 16 2.72 -5.69 -18.34
CA THR A 16 2.32 -4.38 -17.83
C THR A 16 1.09 -4.64 -16.97
N ALA A 17 1.31 -4.99 -15.70
CA ALA A 17 0.26 -4.95 -14.70
C ALA A 17 -0.21 -3.49 -14.65
N CYS A 18 -1.34 -3.22 -15.31
CA CYS A 18 -2.01 -1.94 -15.20
C CYS A 18 -2.52 -1.88 -13.76
N SER A 19 -1.75 -1.28 -12.86
CA SER A 19 -2.19 -1.11 -11.48
C SER A 19 -3.40 -0.18 -11.48
N THR A 20 -4.51 -0.65 -10.91
CA THR A 20 -5.69 0.19 -10.69
C THR A 20 -5.30 1.30 -9.74
N ARG A 21 -5.46 2.56 -10.17
CA ARG A 21 -5.26 3.74 -9.30
C ARG A 21 -6.53 3.99 -8.48
N ASP A 22 -6.88 3.00 -7.67
CA ASP A 22 -7.98 3.06 -6.72
C ASP A 22 -7.55 3.74 -5.40
N GLU A 23 -8.44 3.78 -4.41
CA GLU A 23 -8.13 4.41 -3.12
C GLU A 23 -6.92 3.77 -2.42
N GLN A 24 -6.78 2.45 -2.52
CA GLN A 24 -5.69 1.72 -1.87
C GLN A 24 -4.35 2.05 -2.52
N TYR A 25 -4.32 2.19 -3.85
CA TYR A 25 -3.12 2.68 -4.54
C TYR A 25 -2.65 4.02 -3.94
N TYR A 26 -3.55 4.98 -3.75
CA TYR A 26 -3.17 6.30 -3.23
C TYR A 26 -2.77 6.27 -1.74
N ARG A 27 -3.36 5.40 -0.92
CA ARG A 27 -2.95 5.16 0.48
C ARG A 27 -1.51 4.64 0.58
N LEU A 28 -1.11 3.80 -0.37
CA LEU A 28 0.21 3.15 -0.39
C LEU A 28 1.27 3.90 -1.20
N ASN A 29 0.88 4.96 -1.93
CA ASN A 29 1.78 5.75 -2.76
C ASN A 29 1.60 7.25 -2.44
N PRO A 30 2.10 7.74 -1.28
CA PRO A 30 1.88 9.12 -0.84
C PRO A 30 2.31 10.18 -1.87
N GLN A 31 3.40 9.96 -2.62
CA GLN A 31 3.83 10.88 -3.67
C GLN A 31 2.81 10.97 -4.82
N ALA A 32 2.28 9.84 -5.28
CA ALA A 32 1.25 9.81 -6.31
C ALA A 32 -0.05 10.48 -5.84
N LEU A 33 -0.37 10.34 -4.55
CA LEU A 33 -1.48 11.04 -3.91
C LEU A 33 -1.25 12.56 -3.89
N GLN A 34 -0.07 13.03 -3.46
CA GLN A 34 0.26 14.46 -3.49
C GLN A 34 0.14 15.05 -4.89
N GLN A 35 0.61 14.32 -5.91
CA GLN A 35 0.48 14.77 -7.30
C GLN A 35 -0.98 14.83 -7.74
N ALA A 36 -1.78 13.79 -7.46
CA ALA A 36 -3.19 13.76 -7.82
C ALA A 36 -4.00 14.87 -7.12
N ILE A 37 -3.68 15.19 -5.87
CA ILE A 37 -4.28 16.32 -5.14
C ILE A 37 -3.94 17.66 -5.81
N LYS A 38 -2.68 17.88 -6.19
CA LYS A 38 -2.25 19.11 -6.88
C LYS A 38 -2.93 19.30 -8.23
N GLU A 39 -3.23 18.21 -8.92
CA GLU A 39 -3.87 18.23 -10.23
C GLU A 39 -5.40 18.38 -10.18
N CYS A 40 -6.02 18.17 -9.01
CA CYS A 40 -7.46 18.36 -8.82
C CYS A 40 -7.85 19.86 -8.83
N PRO A 41 -8.99 20.23 -9.43
CA PRO A 41 -9.97 19.37 -10.13
C PRO A 41 -9.64 19.13 -11.62
N ASN A 42 -8.56 19.73 -12.15
CA ASN A 42 -8.27 19.76 -13.58
C ASN A 42 -7.97 18.39 -14.20
N LYS A 43 -7.33 17.47 -13.44
CA LYS A 43 -7.09 16.09 -13.87
C LYS A 43 -7.45 15.10 -12.76
N GLN A 44 -8.73 14.77 -12.69
CA GLN A 44 -9.21 13.76 -11.76
C GLN A 44 -8.90 12.33 -12.26
N PRO A 45 -8.43 11.42 -11.40
CA PRO A 45 -8.34 10.00 -11.72
C PRO A 45 -9.73 9.39 -12.03
N VAL A 46 -9.75 8.39 -12.92
CA VAL A 46 -11.01 7.76 -13.37
C VAL A 46 -11.75 7.05 -12.22
N GLN A 47 -11.01 6.43 -11.29
CA GLN A 47 -11.58 5.55 -10.26
C GLN A 47 -11.79 6.23 -8.91
N VAL A 48 -11.25 7.43 -8.70
CA VAL A 48 -11.25 8.12 -7.40
C VAL A 48 -11.53 9.61 -7.61
N SER A 49 -12.55 10.11 -6.93
CA SER A 49 -12.90 11.54 -6.97
C SER A 49 -11.90 12.41 -6.22
N CYS A 50 -11.85 13.71 -6.55
CA CYS A 50 -11.04 14.67 -5.79
C CYS A 50 -11.43 14.73 -4.30
N GLN A 51 -12.71 14.50 -3.97
CA GLN A 51 -13.16 14.41 -2.57
C GLN A 51 -12.60 13.16 -1.87
N GLN A 52 -12.62 12.00 -2.52
CA GLN A 52 -12.01 10.78 -1.98
C GLN A 52 -10.49 10.95 -1.84
N LEU A 53 -9.81 11.56 -2.83
CA LEU A 53 -8.39 11.89 -2.73
C LEU A 53 -8.12 12.77 -1.50
N ALA A 54 -8.92 13.81 -1.26
CA ALA A 54 -8.76 14.69 -0.10
C ALA A 54 -8.93 13.93 1.23
N ALA A 55 -9.90 13.02 1.31
CA ALA A 55 -10.08 12.17 2.48
C ALA A 55 -8.88 11.23 2.71
N ILE A 56 -8.38 10.58 1.65
CA ILE A 56 -7.17 9.75 1.71
C ILE A 56 -5.97 10.59 2.15
N ASN A 57 -5.81 11.79 1.60
CA ASN A 57 -4.74 12.72 1.95
C ASN A 57 -4.76 13.06 3.44
N SER A 58 -5.93 13.33 4.03
CA SER A 58 -6.05 13.56 5.47
C SER A 58 -5.57 12.38 6.30
N SER A 59 -5.95 11.14 5.94
CA SER A 59 -5.50 9.94 6.66
C SER A 59 -3.99 9.71 6.52
N VAL A 60 -3.44 9.94 5.33
CA VAL A 60 -1.98 9.85 5.09
C VAL A 60 -1.22 10.90 5.91
N TYR A 61 -1.71 12.14 5.94
CA TYR A 61 -1.10 13.21 6.75
C TYR A 61 -1.15 12.92 8.25
N GLU A 62 -2.21 12.28 8.75
CA GLU A 62 -2.26 11.83 10.14
C GLU A 62 -1.12 10.87 10.47
N LEU A 63 -0.84 9.90 9.59
CA LEU A 63 0.28 8.97 9.78
C LEU A 63 1.64 9.68 9.72
N VAL A 64 1.81 10.64 8.80
CA VAL A 64 3.01 11.49 8.73
C VAL A 64 3.20 12.28 10.03
N TYR A 65 2.13 12.85 10.56
CA TYR A 65 2.16 13.60 11.81
C TYR A 65 2.57 12.71 13.00
N GLN A 66 2.00 11.50 13.08
CA GLN A 66 2.35 10.53 14.14
C GLN A 66 3.84 10.19 14.13
N ILE A 67 4.42 9.89 12.95
CA ILE A 67 5.85 9.54 12.86
C ILE A 67 6.75 10.75 13.15
N GLN A 68 6.35 11.97 12.76
CA GLN A 68 7.11 13.19 13.04
C GLN A 68 7.15 13.53 14.53
N ILE A 69 6.04 13.37 15.26
CA ILE A 69 5.98 13.65 16.70
C ILE A 69 6.75 12.63 17.51
N ASN A 70 6.55 11.34 17.22
CA ASN A 70 7.15 10.26 17.99
C ASN A 70 7.52 9.07 17.09
N PRO A 71 8.69 9.11 16.43
CA PRO A 71 9.15 8.04 15.56
C PRO A 71 9.26 6.69 16.27
N GLN A 72 9.67 6.70 17.54
CA GLN A 72 9.81 5.47 18.33
C GLN A 72 8.47 4.80 18.57
N GLU A 73 7.45 5.57 18.95
CA GLU A 73 6.10 5.04 19.15
C GLU A 73 5.49 4.55 17.84
N PHE A 74 5.71 5.27 16.75
CA PHE A 74 5.29 4.82 15.42
C PHE A 74 5.93 3.46 15.06
N GLY A 75 7.23 3.30 15.32
CA GLY A 75 7.93 2.03 15.15
C GLY A 75 7.38 0.90 16.03
N LYS A 76 7.05 1.17 17.30
CA LYS A 76 6.42 0.19 18.20
C LYS A 76 5.07 -0.28 17.68
N GLN A 77 4.27 0.62 17.11
CA GLN A 77 2.97 0.26 16.52
C GLN A 77 3.13 -0.68 15.33
N ILE A 78 4.13 -0.45 14.46
CA ILE A 78 4.47 -1.37 13.36
C ILE A 78 4.81 -2.76 13.91
N LEU A 79 5.70 -2.82 14.92
CA LEU A 79 6.11 -4.08 15.54
C LEU A 79 4.92 -4.81 16.19
N SER A 80 4.03 -4.06 16.86
CA SER A 80 2.82 -4.63 17.45
C SER A 80 1.93 -5.27 16.41
N ILE A 81 1.66 -4.58 15.29
CA ILE A 81 0.84 -5.11 14.20
C ILE A 81 1.48 -6.38 13.60
N GLN A 82 2.80 -6.38 13.40
CA GLN A 82 3.51 -7.57 12.90
C GLN A 82 3.42 -8.76 13.86
N GLN A 83 3.55 -8.52 15.17
CA GLN A 83 3.40 -9.56 16.18
C GLN A 83 1.97 -10.12 16.22
N ASP A 84 0.97 -9.26 16.11
CA ASP A 84 -0.43 -9.68 16.09
C ASP A 84 -0.75 -10.50 14.84
N LEU A 85 -0.29 -10.07 13.66
CA LEU A 85 -0.41 -10.86 12.42
C LEU A 85 0.22 -12.24 12.55
N ALA A 86 1.40 -12.34 13.16
CA ALA A 86 2.06 -13.63 13.38
C ALA A 86 1.21 -14.56 14.25
N LYS A 87 0.69 -14.04 15.38
CA LYS A 87 -0.20 -14.80 16.28
C LYS A 87 -1.50 -15.21 15.57
N GLN A 88 -2.16 -14.27 14.89
CA GLN A 88 -3.41 -14.49 14.17
C GLN A 88 -3.27 -15.56 13.09
N ARG A 89 -2.18 -15.51 12.30
CA ARG A 89 -1.90 -16.52 11.26
C ARG A 89 -1.66 -17.91 11.84
N ILE A 90 -1.02 -18.02 13.00
CA ILE A 90 -0.87 -19.30 13.72
C ILE A 90 -2.23 -19.84 14.15
N VAL A 91 -3.10 -18.99 14.71
CA VAL A 91 -4.45 -19.37 15.13
C VAL A 91 -5.29 -19.81 13.93
N LEU A 92 -5.28 -19.04 12.84
CA LEU A 92 -6.03 -19.35 11.63
C LEU A 92 -5.55 -20.66 10.98
N LYS A 93 -4.24 -20.94 10.99
CA LYS A 93 -3.68 -22.21 10.51
C LYS A 93 -4.19 -23.42 11.30
N LYS A 94 -4.40 -23.27 12.62
CA LYS A 94 -4.93 -24.33 13.49
C LYS A 94 -6.44 -24.50 13.36
N ASN A 95 -7.17 -23.41 13.13
CA ASN A 95 -8.62 -23.43 12.94
C ASN A 95 -9.01 -22.46 11.80
N PRO A 96 -9.13 -22.96 10.55
CA PRO A 96 -9.35 -22.14 9.36
C PRO A 96 -10.72 -21.48 9.27
N ASN A 97 -11.74 -22.00 9.98
CA ASN A 97 -13.13 -21.53 9.87
C ASN A 97 -13.41 -20.38 10.84
N GLN A 98 -12.64 -19.30 10.71
CA GLN A 98 -12.77 -18.09 11.53
C GLN A 98 -12.84 -16.85 10.63
N PRO A 99 -14.02 -16.50 10.09
CA PRO A 99 -14.16 -15.38 9.16
C PRO A 99 -13.80 -14.03 9.81
N GLU A 100 -14.11 -13.84 11.09
CA GLU A 100 -13.75 -12.64 11.84
C GLU A 100 -12.22 -12.49 11.97
N LEU A 101 -11.52 -13.61 12.23
CA LEU A 101 -10.07 -13.62 12.30
C LEU A 101 -9.43 -13.27 10.95
N ARG A 102 -10.01 -13.73 9.84
CA ARG A 102 -9.55 -13.35 8.49
C ARG A 102 -9.70 -11.87 8.25
N LYS A 103 -10.86 -11.29 8.60
CA LYS A 103 -11.10 -9.86 8.50
C LYS A 103 -10.11 -9.05 9.34
N MET A 104 -9.85 -9.47 10.58
CA MET A 104 -8.85 -8.82 11.44
C MET A 104 -7.44 -8.89 10.86
N ILE A 105 -7.08 -9.99 10.20
CA ILE A 105 -5.79 -10.12 9.50
C ILE A 105 -5.73 -9.13 8.33
N GLU A 106 -6.76 -9.06 7.50
CA GLU A 106 -6.82 -8.13 6.36
C GLU A 106 -6.70 -6.66 6.82
N GLU A 107 -7.44 -6.28 7.88
CA GLU A 107 -7.35 -4.95 8.48
C GLU A 107 -5.94 -4.65 9.03
N ASN A 108 -5.31 -5.63 9.68
CA ASN A 108 -3.94 -5.49 10.18
C ASN A 108 -2.92 -5.39 9.04
N GLU A 109 -3.07 -6.17 7.97
CA GLU A 109 -2.23 -6.11 6.78
C GLU A 109 -2.33 -4.74 6.11
N GLN A 110 -3.54 -4.19 5.98
CA GLN A 110 -3.74 -2.85 5.47
C GLN A 110 -3.06 -1.79 6.35
N ARG A 111 -3.30 -1.80 7.67
CA ARG A 111 -2.67 -0.85 8.60
C ARG A 111 -1.15 -0.93 8.56
N LEU A 112 -0.60 -2.14 8.46
CA LEU A 112 0.85 -2.35 8.33
C LEU A 112 1.37 -1.76 7.03
N ALA A 113 0.71 -2.02 5.91
CA ALA A 113 1.11 -1.54 4.59
C ALA A 113 1.11 -0.01 4.52
N GLU A 114 0.07 0.63 5.06
CA GLU A 114 -0.05 2.09 5.11
C GLU A 114 1.08 2.72 5.95
N ARG A 115 1.34 2.19 7.15
CA ARG A 115 2.44 2.69 8.00
C ARG A 115 3.81 2.52 7.34
N LEU A 116 4.06 1.38 6.72
CA LEU A 116 5.31 1.12 5.99
C LEU A 116 5.45 2.00 4.74
N ALA A 117 4.35 2.35 4.07
CA ALA A 117 4.38 3.28 2.95
C ALA A 117 4.86 4.67 3.38
N ILE A 118 4.44 5.15 4.57
CA ILE A 118 4.93 6.41 5.14
C ILE A 118 6.43 6.33 5.44
N VAL A 119 6.89 5.26 6.09
CA VAL A 119 8.32 5.05 6.39
C VAL A 119 9.14 5.10 5.10
N ARG A 120 8.75 4.31 4.08
CA ARG A 120 9.44 4.29 2.79
C ARG A 120 9.49 5.65 2.12
N TRP A 121 8.38 6.39 2.17
CA TRP A 121 8.29 7.72 1.58
C TRP A 121 9.21 8.73 2.27
N LEU A 122 9.29 8.71 3.60
CA LEU A 122 10.13 9.63 4.37
C LEU A 122 11.62 9.25 4.35
N GLU A 123 11.94 7.96 4.23
CA GLU A 123 13.32 7.45 4.14
C GLU A 123 13.92 7.58 2.74
N SER A 124 13.10 7.80 1.71
CA SER A 124 13.53 7.97 0.33
C SER A 124 13.31 9.42 -0.11
N PRO A 125 14.11 10.39 0.38
CA PRO A 125 14.03 11.74 -0.14
C PRO A 125 14.30 11.68 -1.65
N GLU A 126 13.51 12.46 -2.38
CA GLU A 126 13.50 12.60 -3.83
C GLU A 126 14.88 12.35 -4.46
N SER A 127 14.96 11.32 -5.29
CA SER A 127 16.05 11.18 -6.27
C SER A 127 15.79 12.12 -7.44
#